data_AF-A0A554JUM2-F1
#
_entry.id   AF-A0A554JUM2-F1
#
_cell.length_a   1.000
_cell.length_b   1.000
_cell.length_c   1.000
_cell.angle_alpha   90.00
_cell.angle_beta   90.00
_cell.angle_gamma   90.00
#
_symmetry.space_group_name_H-M   'P 1'
#
loop_
_entity.id
_entity.type
_entity.pdbx_description
1 polymer ?
#
loop_
_entity_poly.entity_id
_entity_poly.type
_entity_poly.pdbx_seq_one_letter_code
_entity_poly.pdbx_strand_id
1 'polypeptide(L)'
;MVIPMTRYVLGRSERAIFGEIYFPKRAAYQSAIFEALRHGHDERLVKRYLRRNAGHLLEELGQFPRLFDPHYYETATLHKMPPTVAAAYERFDMYHSSFRGWSVYSVDGVFFDREGQMYEEATQVVRMMFRFESSFAAQAEGAGCSDVLRSMLFWAISRQARLADNKPWSPGEQARFVEEHAPWSKRKRAFVQRYFADIIKEVAKWIDDAGLFVFGYLIRKFSAQVLIERLREEEIWATSLFNLTLSVVRRTEQS
;
A
#
# COMPACT_ATOMS: atom_id res chain seq x y z
N MET A 1 -0.79 -13.70 45.07
CA MET A 1 -1.32 -13.30 43.74
C MET A 1 -0.18 -12.63 42.99
N VAL A 2 0.49 -13.35 42.08
CA VAL A 2 1.58 -12.77 41.28
C VAL A 2 0.93 -11.94 40.19
N ILE A 3 1.12 -10.62 40.22
CA ILE A 3 0.68 -9.76 39.12
C ILE A 3 1.62 -10.09 37.95
N PRO A 4 1.13 -10.63 36.82
CA PRO A 4 1.99 -10.89 35.68
C PRO A 4 2.62 -9.56 35.25
N MET A 5 3.95 -9.53 35.18
CA MET A 5 4.70 -8.34 34.81
C MET A 5 4.43 -8.05 33.32
N THR A 6 3.37 -7.28 33.07
CA THR A 6 3.01 -6.83 31.74
C THR A 6 3.96 -5.72 31.35
N ARG A 7 4.74 -5.94 30.28
CA ARG A 7 5.63 -4.93 29.76
C ARG A 7 5.40 -4.69 28.28
N TYR A 8 5.67 -3.45 27.88
CA TYR A 8 5.68 -3.00 26.50
C TYR A 8 7.12 -3.07 26.00
N VAL A 9 7.39 -3.94 25.02
CA VAL A 9 8.72 -4.12 24.44
C VAL A 9 8.77 -3.41 23.11
N LEU A 10 9.71 -2.47 22.97
CA LEU A 10 10.00 -1.81 21.71
C LEU A 10 10.51 -2.87 20.72
N GLY A 11 9.73 -3.09 19.66
CA GLY A 11 10.09 -3.93 18.55
C GLY A 11 10.98 -3.20 17.56
N ARG A 12 11.54 -3.95 16.62
CA ARG A 12 12.26 -3.39 15.47
C ARG A 12 11.31 -2.50 14.67
N SER A 13 11.82 -1.37 14.18
CA SER A 13 11.04 -0.51 13.31
C SER A 13 10.67 -1.23 12.01
N GLU A 14 9.41 -1.14 11.63
CA GLU A 14 8.79 -1.72 10.45
C GLU A 14 8.63 -0.66 9.35
N ARG A 15 8.36 -1.10 8.12
CA ARG A 15 8.03 -0.19 7.02
C ARG A 15 6.52 -0.02 6.93
N ALA A 16 6.10 1.21 6.71
CA ALA A 16 4.70 1.53 6.54
C ALA A 16 4.48 2.51 5.39
N ILE A 17 3.29 2.45 4.78
CA ILE A 17 2.74 3.50 3.92
C ILE A 17 1.68 4.21 4.74
N PHE A 18 1.74 5.53 4.76
CA PHE A 18 0.63 6.35 5.19
C PHE A 18 -0.01 6.98 3.96
N GLY A 19 -1.28 6.71 3.74
CA GLY A 19 -2.05 7.35 2.68
C GLY A 19 -3.02 8.33 3.29
N GLU A 20 -3.13 9.53 2.72
CA GLU A 20 -4.14 10.51 3.11
C GLU A 20 -5.16 10.64 1.99
N ILE A 21 -6.44 10.58 2.34
CA ILE A 21 -7.52 10.92 1.42
C ILE A 21 -8.27 12.10 2.00
N TYR A 22 -8.46 13.11 1.17
CA TYR A 22 -9.19 14.32 1.48
C TYR A 22 -10.63 14.08 1.04
N PHE A 23 -11.53 14.02 2.01
CA PHE A 23 -12.96 13.89 1.77
C PHE A 23 -13.69 15.15 2.25
N PRO A 24 -14.78 15.55 1.60
CA PRO A 24 -15.68 16.57 2.13
C PRO A 24 -16.24 16.10 3.49
N LYS A 25 -16.24 16.99 4.49
CA LYS A 25 -16.77 16.70 5.83
C LYS A 25 -18.28 16.91 5.85
N ARG A 26 -19.02 15.99 5.21
CA ARG A 26 -20.49 16.03 5.12
C ARG A 26 -21.11 14.83 5.80
N ALA A 27 -22.17 15.06 6.57
CA ALA A 27 -22.89 14.00 7.29
C ALA A 27 -23.40 12.90 6.34
N ALA A 28 -23.80 13.26 5.13
CA ALA A 28 -24.28 12.34 4.10
C ALA A 28 -23.28 11.22 3.74
N TYR A 29 -21.97 11.48 3.86
CA TYR A 29 -20.95 10.52 3.45
C TYR A 29 -20.20 9.86 4.59
N GLN A 30 -20.27 10.41 5.80
CA GLN A 30 -19.48 9.90 6.93
C GLN A 30 -19.75 8.41 7.16
N SER A 31 -21.02 7.99 7.19
CA SER A 31 -21.36 6.58 7.38
C SER A 31 -20.70 5.68 6.33
N ALA A 32 -20.68 6.08 5.05
CA ALA A 32 -20.06 5.30 3.99
C ALA A 32 -18.53 5.20 4.15
N ILE A 33 -17.86 6.29 4.49
CA ILE A 33 -16.41 6.33 4.72
C ILE A 33 -16.05 5.43 5.91
N PHE A 34 -16.73 5.60 7.05
CA PHE A 34 -16.45 4.85 8.27
C PHE A 34 -16.76 3.36 8.10
N GLU A 35 -17.86 3.00 7.45
CA GLU A 35 -18.18 1.60 7.16
C GLU A 35 -17.17 0.96 6.21
N ALA A 36 -16.72 1.68 5.18
CA ALA A 36 -15.66 1.20 4.29
C ALA A 36 -14.36 0.96 5.06
N LEU A 37 -13.94 1.88 5.93
CA LEU A 37 -12.73 1.71 6.75
C LEU A 37 -12.89 0.57 7.77
N ARG A 38 -14.04 0.51 8.45
CA ARG A 38 -14.37 -0.55 9.42
C ARG A 38 -14.33 -1.92 8.78
N HIS A 39 -14.86 -2.08 7.59
CA HIS A 39 -14.85 -3.36 6.87
C HIS A 39 -13.57 -3.62 6.09
N GLY A 40 -12.79 -2.58 5.81
CA GLY A 40 -11.56 -2.67 5.04
C GLY A 40 -10.46 -3.50 5.69
N HIS A 41 -10.50 -3.70 7.01
CA HIS A 41 -9.57 -4.63 7.68
C HIS A 41 -9.85 -6.11 7.33
N ASP A 42 -11.06 -6.46 6.89
CA ASP A 42 -11.42 -7.82 6.51
C ASP A 42 -11.07 -8.06 5.03
N GLU A 43 -9.97 -8.78 4.82
CA GLU A 43 -9.48 -9.16 3.50
C GLU A 43 -10.54 -9.86 2.64
N ARG A 44 -11.40 -10.71 3.22
CA ARG A 44 -12.42 -11.45 2.48
C ARG A 44 -13.49 -10.52 1.93
N LEU A 45 -13.88 -9.50 2.70
CA LEU A 45 -14.85 -8.50 2.26
C LEU A 45 -14.28 -7.62 1.15
N VAL A 46 -13.01 -7.20 1.27
CA VAL A 46 -12.31 -6.44 0.24
C VAL A 46 -12.21 -7.24 -1.05
N LYS A 47 -11.71 -8.49 -1.00
CA LYS A 47 -11.63 -9.38 -2.18
C LYS A 47 -12.98 -9.58 -2.85
N ARG A 48 -14.02 -9.85 -2.08
CA ARG A 48 -15.39 -10.02 -2.59
C ARG A 48 -15.89 -8.76 -3.29
N TYR A 49 -15.61 -7.58 -2.72
CA TYR A 49 -15.97 -6.31 -3.33
C TYR A 49 -15.22 -6.08 -4.65
N LEU A 50 -13.89 -6.28 -4.67
CA LEU A 50 -13.07 -6.14 -5.87
C LEU A 50 -13.56 -7.04 -7.00
N ARG A 51 -13.82 -8.32 -6.71
CA ARG A 51 -14.36 -9.27 -7.71
C ARG A 51 -15.71 -8.83 -8.28
N ARG A 52 -16.65 -8.42 -7.42
CA ARG A 52 -17.98 -7.94 -7.88
C ARG A 52 -17.89 -6.71 -8.77
N ASN A 53 -16.82 -5.92 -8.65
CA ASN A 53 -16.63 -4.67 -9.39
C ASN A 53 -15.54 -4.75 -10.46
N ALA A 54 -15.03 -5.94 -10.79
CA ALA A 54 -13.84 -6.08 -11.63
C ALA A 54 -13.95 -5.39 -13.00
N GLY A 55 -15.11 -5.49 -13.67
CA GLY A 55 -15.34 -4.82 -14.95
C GLY A 55 -15.21 -3.31 -14.86
N HIS A 56 -15.89 -2.68 -13.89
CA HIS A 56 -15.80 -1.24 -13.66
C HIS A 56 -14.39 -0.81 -13.24
N LEU A 57 -13.71 -1.60 -12.40
CA LEU A 57 -12.36 -1.28 -11.95
C LEU A 57 -11.34 -1.31 -13.10
N LEU A 58 -11.47 -2.25 -14.04
CA LEU A 58 -10.60 -2.31 -15.22
C LEU A 58 -10.80 -1.10 -16.14
N GLU A 59 -12.02 -0.58 -16.23
CA GLU A 59 -12.33 0.63 -16.99
C GLU A 59 -11.79 1.88 -16.26
N GLU A 60 -12.16 2.05 -14.99
CA GLU A 60 -11.81 3.22 -14.16
C GLU A 60 -10.30 3.35 -13.92
N LEU A 61 -9.60 2.23 -13.75
CA LEU A 61 -8.17 2.19 -13.44
C LEU A 61 -7.35 1.62 -14.61
N GLY A 62 -7.86 1.72 -15.84
CA GLY A 62 -7.22 1.17 -17.05
C GLY A 62 -5.81 1.69 -17.33
N GLN A 63 -5.46 2.88 -16.80
CA GLN A 63 -4.09 3.44 -16.86
C GLN A 63 -3.10 2.73 -15.93
N PHE A 64 -3.58 1.86 -15.03
CA PHE A 64 -2.79 1.12 -14.04
C PHE A 64 -2.94 -0.40 -14.22
N PRO A 65 -2.64 -0.95 -15.43
CA PRO A 65 -2.92 -2.36 -15.74
C PRO A 65 -2.20 -3.34 -14.80
N ARG A 66 -1.04 -2.95 -14.24
CA ARG A 66 -0.29 -3.78 -13.28
C ARG A 66 -1.08 -4.15 -12.02
N LEU A 67 -2.06 -3.33 -11.62
CA LEU A 67 -2.91 -3.60 -10.45
C LEU A 67 -3.79 -4.85 -10.64
N PHE A 68 -3.96 -5.28 -11.89
CA PHE A 68 -4.85 -6.38 -12.28
C PHE A 68 -4.12 -7.54 -12.96
N ASP A 69 -2.79 -7.46 -13.13
CA ASP A 69 -1.98 -8.50 -13.76
C ASP A 69 -1.41 -9.46 -12.68
N PRO A 70 -1.87 -10.71 -12.60
CA PRO A 70 -1.36 -11.69 -11.64
C PRO A 70 0.09 -12.12 -11.95
N HIS A 71 0.50 -12.04 -13.22
CA HIS A 71 1.79 -12.54 -13.68
C HIS A 71 2.90 -11.48 -13.69
N TYR A 72 2.57 -10.24 -13.35
CA TYR A 72 3.52 -9.12 -13.34
C TYR A 72 4.77 -9.42 -12.50
N TYR A 73 4.61 -10.08 -11.35
CA TYR A 73 5.69 -10.42 -10.42
C TYR A 73 6.46 -11.70 -10.79
N GLU A 74 5.93 -12.51 -11.70
CA GLU A 74 6.50 -13.82 -12.07
C GLU A 74 7.31 -13.73 -13.36
N THR A 75 6.84 -12.94 -14.32
CA THR A 75 7.43 -12.88 -15.66
C THR A 75 8.63 -11.94 -15.71
N ALA A 76 9.52 -12.15 -16.68
CA ALA A 76 10.60 -11.21 -17.00
C ALA A 76 10.15 -10.12 -17.99
N THR A 77 9.18 -10.44 -18.84
CA THR A 77 8.64 -9.55 -19.87
C THR A 77 7.46 -8.74 -19.36
N LEU A 78 7.24 -7.55 -19.92
CA LEU A 78 6.03 -6.77 -19.68
C LEU A 78 4.93 -7.29 -20.59
N HIS A 79 3.80 -7.67 -20.03
CA HIS A 79 2.61 -7.97 -20.82
C HIS A 79 2.06 -6.67 -21.40
N LYS A 80 1.97 -6.62 -22.73
CA LYS A 80 1.45 -5.45 -23.47
C LYS A 80 -0.07 -5.46 -23.60
N MET A 81 -0.73 -6.59 -23.29
CA MET A 81 -2.17 -6.69 -23.40
C MET A 81 -2.84 -6.17 -22.13
N PRO A 82 -3.98 -5.46 -22.26
CA PRO A 82 -4.77 -5.07 -21.10
C PRO A 82 -5.25 -6.32 -20.33
N PRO A 83 -5.26 -6.28 -18.99
CA PRO A 83 -5.73 -7.39 -18.16
C PRO A 83 -7.21 -7.71 -18.44
N THR A 84 -7.55 -9.01 -18.45
CA THR A 84 -8.94 -9.47 -18.54
C THR A 84 -9.60 -9.52 -17.16
N VAL A 85 -10.93 -9.64 -17.11
CA VAL A 85 -11.66 -9.87 -15.84
C VAL A 85 -11.17 -11.14 -15.13
N ALA A 86 -10.85 -12.20 -15.89
CA ALA A 86 -10.31 -13.44 -15.33
C ALA A 86 -8.94 -13.21 -14.67
N ALA A 87 -8.03 -12.51 -15.36
CA ALA A 87 -6.72 -12.15 -14.80
C ALA A 87 -6.87 -11.26 -13.56
N ALA A 88 -7.80 -10.30 -13.57
CA ALA A 88 -8.10 -9.48 -12.42
C ALA A 88 -8.58 -10.30 -11.22
N TYR A 89 -9.40 -11.33 -11.43
CA TYR A 89 -9.82 -12.25 -10.35
C TYR A 89 -8.66 -12.98 -9.72
N GLU A 90 -7.75 -13.53 -10.51
CA GLU A 90 -6.53 -14.17 -10.01
C GLU A 90 -5.69 -13.17 -9.21
N ARG A 91 -5.52 -11.95 -9.73
CA ARG A 91 -4.79 -10.89 -9.02
C ARG A 91 -5.47 -10.49 -7.70
N PHE A 92 -6.80 -10.49 -7.63
CA PHE A 92 -7.54 -10.22 -6.40
C PHE A 92 -7.44 -11.37 -5.40
N ASP A 93 -7.30 -12.62 -5.84
CA ASP A 93 -7.07 -13.74 -4.93
C ASP A 93 -5.71 -13.63 -4.25
N MET A 94 -4.72 -13.06 -4.96
CA MET A 94 -3.41 -12.73 -4.41
C MET A 94 -3.41 -11.55 -3.43
N TYR A 95 -4.45 -10.70 -3.41
CA TYR A 95 -4.51 -9.52 -2.53
C TYR A 95 -4.26 -9.90 -1.06
N HIS A 96 -3.41 -9.16 -0.36
CA HIS A 96 -3.24 -9.29 1.08
C HIS A 96 -3.50 -7.96 1.78
N SER A 97 -4.36 -7.96 2.80
CA SER A 97 -4.65 -6.72 3.51
C SER A 97 -3.49 -6.34 4.42
N SER A 98 -2.80 -5.25 4.06
CA SER A 98 -1.79 -4.59 4.90
C SER A 98 -2.37 -3.43 5.71
N PHE A 99 -3.67 -3.14 5.55
CA PHE A 99 -4.37 -2.09 6.30
C PHE A 99 -4.46 -2.48 7.78
N ARG A 100 -4.05 -1.57 8.66
CA ARG A 100 -4.00 -1.82 10.12
C ARG A 100 -4.71 -0.77 10.96
N GLY A 101 -5.18 0.31 10.34
CA GLY A 101 -5.91 1.35 11.02
C GLY A 101 -5.95 2.64 10.22
N TRP A 102 -6.71 3.59 10.74
CA TRP A 102 -6.81 4.94 10.21
C TRP A 102 -6.96 5.93 11.35
N SER A 103 -6.67 7.19 11.04
CA SER A 103 -6.96 8.34 11.89
C SER A 103 -7.64 9.40 11.05
N VAL A 104 -8.44 10.25 11.68
CA VAL A 104 -9.16 11.32 11.01
C VAL A 104 -8.84 12.63 11.70
N TYR A 105 -8.56 13.66 10.90
CA TYR A 105 -8.52 15.04 11.36
C TYR A 105 -9.29 15.93 10.37
N SER A 106 -9.60 17.15 10.77
CA SER A 106 -10.32 18.10 9.92
C SER A 106 -9.45 19.31 9.64
N VAL A 107 -9.56 19.83 8.44
CA VAL A 107 -8.93 21.06 7.99
C VAL A 107 -9.96 21.87 7.23
N ASP A 108 -9.89 23.20 7.33
CA ASP A 108 -10.64 24.08 6.45
C ASP A 108 -9.78 24.28 5.19
N GLY A 109 -10.25 23.77 4.07
CA GLY A 109 -9.57 23.83 2.78
C GLY A 109 -10.09 24.98 1.93
N VAL A 110 -9.21 25.53 1.10
CA VAL A 110 -9.55 26.47 0.04
C VAL A 110 -9.26 25.80 -1.28
N PHE A 111 -10.28 25.69 -2.13
CA PHE A 111 -10.22 25.00 -3.40
C PHE A 111 -10.65 25.94 -4.53
N PHE A 112 -10.32 25.53 -5.75
CA PHE A 112 -10.75 26.22 -6.97
C PHE A 112 -11.68 25.30 -7.75
N ASP A 113 -12.80 25.83 -8.24
CA ASP A 113 -13.65 25.11 -9.18
C ASP A 113 -13.06 25.11 -10.59
N ARG A 114 -13.77 24.50 -11.55
CA ARG A 114 -13.34 24.44 -12.97
C ARG A 114 -13.21 25.81 -13.61
N GLU A 115 -13.93 26.80 -13.11
CA GLU A 115 -13.91 28.19 -13.54
C GLU A 115 -12.80 29.01 -12.84
N GLY A 116 -12.05 28.38 -11.92
CA GLY A 116 -10.99 29.00 -11.14
C GLY A 116 -11.50 29.88 -10.00
N GLN A 117 -12.78 29.77 -9.62
CA GLN A 117 -13.35 30.48 -8.48
C GLN A 117 -12.99 29.77 -7.19
N MET A 118 -12.60 30.57 -6.21
CA MET A 118 -12.22 30.10 -4.88
C MET A 118 -13.46 29.76 -4.07
N TYR A 119 -13.45 28.61 -3.38
CA TYR A 119 -14.44 28.27 -2.37
C TYR A 119 -13.78 27.61 -1.16
N GLU A 120 -14.39 27.83 0.01
CA GLU A 120 -13.99 27.18 1.26
C GLU A 120 -14.79 25.90 1.45
N GLU A 121 -14.13 24.84 1.91
CA GLU A 121 -14.78 23.60 2.29
C GLU A 121 -14.17 23.02 3.57
N ALA A 122 -15.04 22.61 4.50
CA ALA A 122 -14.63 21.78 5.62
C ALA A 122 -14.24 20.38 5.10
N THR A 123 -12.96 20.06 5.15
CA THR A 123 -12.41 18.79 4.67
C THR A 123 -12.06 17.88 5.85
N GLN A 124 -12.43 16.61 5.76
CA GLN A 124 -11.92 15.56 6.63
C GLN A 124 -10.78 14.83 5.93
N VAL A 125 -9.64 14.71 6.59
CA VAL A 125 -8.49 13.98 6.08
C VAL A 125 -8.42 12.63 6.79
N VAL A 126 -8.56 11.56 6.01
CA VAL A 126 -8.44 10.18 6.49
C VAL A 126 -7.01 9.72 6.23
N ARG A 127 -6.21 9.60 7.28
CA ARG A 127 -4.86 9.05 7.23
C ARG A 127 -4.91 7.55 7.52
N MET A 128 -4.68 6.72 6.52
CA MET A 128 -4.63 5.26 6.58
C MET A 128 -3.22 4.77 6.91
N MET A 129 -3.12 3.64 7.61
CA MET A 129 -1.87 3.01 8.00
C MET A 129 -1.76 1.61 7.39
N PHE A 130 -0.81 1.44 6.48
CA PHE A 130 -0.48 0.14 5.89
C PHE A 130 0.85 -0.34 6.45
N ARG A 131 0.89 -1.52 7.07
CA ARG A 131 2.12 -2.11 7.62
C ARG A 131 2.65 -3.21 6.72
N PHE A 132 3.95 -3.16 6.44
CA PHE A 132 4.63 -4.21 5.69
C PHE A 132 5.37 -5.16 6.64
N GLU A 133 5.05 -6.44 6.52
CA GLU A 133 5.74 -7.52 7.20
C GLU A 133 6.40 -8.42 6.14
N SER A 134 7.71 -8.33 5.98
CA SER A 134 8.42 -9.13 4.99
C SER A 134 8.54 -10.58 5.43
N SER A 135 8.22 -11.51 4.53
CA SER A 135 8.45 -12.94 4.70
C SER A 135 9.93 -13.33 4.85
N PHE A 136 10.85 -12.39 4.56
CA PHE A 136 12.31 -12.58 4.69
C PHE A 136 12.88 -12.08 6.02
N ALA A 137 12.06 -11.54 6.93
CA ALA A 137 12.53 -10.94 8.18
C ALA A 137 13.32 -11.93 9.06
N ALA A 138 12.81 -13.15 9.24
CA ALA A 138 13.46 -14.19 10.05
C ALA A 138 14.77 -14.69 9.42
N GLN A 139 14.79 -14.85 8.09
CA GLN A 139 15.95 -15.28 7.32
C GLN A 139 17.04 -14.20 7.36
N ALA A 140 16.67 -12.93 7.23
CA ALA A 140 17.61 -11.82 7.36
C ALA A 140 18.20 -11.74 8.77
N GLU A 141 17.39 -11.97 9.80
CA GLU A 141 17.85 -12.00 11.19
C GLU A 141 18.82 -13.17 11.45
N GLY A 142 18.45 -14.40 11.10
CA GLY A 142 19.35 -15.56 11.22
C GLY A 142 20.63 -15.40 10.40
N ALA A 143 20.55 -14.71 9.26
CA ALA A 143 21.69 -14.38 8.43
C ALA A 143 22.45 -13.11 8.87
N GLY A 144 22.10 -12.43 9.97
CA GLY A 144 22.76 -11.20 10.40
C GLY A 144 22.76 -10.09 9.34
N CYS A 145 21.72 -10.08 8.50
CA CYS A 145 21.53 -9.21 7.34
C CYS A 145 20.23 -8.37 7.46
N SER A 146 19.72 -8.15 8.67
CA SER A 146 18.51 -7.34 8.89
C SER A 146 18.66 -5.89 8.39
N ASP A 147 19.87 -5.34 8.42
CA ASP A 147 20.18 -4.03 7.84
C ASP A 147 20.11 -4.04 6.31
N VAL A 148 20.64 -5.10 5.67
CA VAL A 148 20.56 -5.30 4.21
C VAL A 148 19.11 -5.41 3.76
N LEU A 149 18.28 -6.18 4.48
CA LEU A 149 16.85 -6.25 4.22
C LEU A 149 16.23 -4.84 4.28
N ARG A 150 16.48 -4.08 5.35
CA ARG A 150 15.95 -2.71 5.50
C ARG A 150 16.38 -1.77 4.37
N SER A 151 17.62 -1.90 3.89
CA SER A 151 18.12 -1.14 2.73
C SER A 151 17.40 -1.53 1.44
N MET A 152 17.15 -2.83 1.19
CA MET A 152 16.37 -3.28 0.03
C MET A 152 14.93 -2.78 0.08
N LEU A 153 14.29 -2.82 1.25
CA LEU A 153 12.93 -2.28 1.41
C LEU A 153 12.88 -0.78 1.09
N PHE A 154 13.83 -0.01 1.61
CA PHE A 154 13.93 1.43 1.33
C PHE A 154 14.20 1.71 -0.16
N TRP A 155 15.05 0.89 -0.77
CA TRP A 155 15.36 0.96 -2.20
C TRP A 155 14.12 0.75 -3.06
N ALA A 156 13.35 -0.31 -2.78
CA ALA A 156 12.12 -0.64 -3.51
C ALA A 156 11.10 0.51 -3.43
N ILE A 157 10.86 1.01 -2.21
CA ILE A 157 9.87 2.06 -1.96
C ILE A 157 10.28 3.38 -2.62
N SER A 158 11.55 3.79 -2.50
CA SER A 158 12.02 5.07 -3.04
C SER A 158 12.05 5.13 -4.57
N ARG A 159 12.14 3.97 -5.24
CA ARG A 159 12.19 3.88 -6.70
C ARG A 159 10.85 3.55 -7.37
N GLN A 160 9.77 3.42 -6.61
CA GLN A 160 8.46 3.04 -7.14
C GLN A 160 7.87 4.04 -8.14
N ALA A 161 8.26 5.32 -8.06
CA ALA A 161 7.82 6.36 -8.99
C ALA A 161 8.46 6.27 -10.40
N ARG A 162 9.34 5.29 -10.64
CA ARG A 162 9.98 5.12 -11.96
C ARG A 162 8.98 4.52 -12.97
N LEU A 163 9.09 4.99 -14.21
CA LEU A 163 8.24 4.70 -15.37
C LEU A 163 7.79 3.24 -15.47
N ALA A 164 6.57 3.03 -15.98
CA ALA A 164 5.85 1.74 -16.07
C ALA A 164 6.65 0.56 -16.65
N ASP A 165 7.73 0.84 -17.38
CA ASP A 165 8.50 -0.15 -18.12
C ASP A 165 9.71 -0.74 -17.38
N ASN A 166 10.02 -0.30 -16.16
CA ASN A 166 11.17 -0.82 -15.41
C ASN A 166 10.76 -1.80 -14.32
N LYS A 167 11.28 -3.04 -14.39
CA LYS A 167 11.16 -4.03 -13.32
C LYS A 167 12.23 -3.77 -12.23
N PRO A 168 11.86 -3.34 -11.02
CA PRO A 168 12.83 -2.96 -9.98
C PRO A 168 13.62 -4.15 -9.43
N TRP A 169 13.19 -5.38 -9.71
CA TRP A 169 13.88 -6.62 -9.36
C TRP A 169 14.81 -7.16 -10.46
N SER A 170 15.08 -6.37 -11.51
CA SER A 170 15.96 -6.80 -12.59
C SER A 170 17.41 -7.01 -12.12
N PRO A 171 18.21 -7.84 -12.79
CA PRO A 171 19.64 -7.99 -12.48
C PRO A 171 20.42 -6.66 -12.54
N GLY A 172 20.01 -5.74 -13.42
CA GLY A 172 20.63 -4.41 -13.51
C GLY A 172 20.37 -3.54 -12.28
N GLU A 173 19.13 -3.55 -11.74
CA GLU A 173 18.83 -2.85 -10.49
C GLU A 173 19.51 -3.51 -9.29
N GLN A 174 19.65 -4.84 -9.29
CA GLN A 174 20.41 -5.56 -8.27
C GLN A 174 21.89 -5.16 -8.28
N ALA A 175 22.52 -5.11 -9.46
CA ALA A 175 23.91 -4.67 -9.61
C ALA A 175 24.09 -3.24 -9.11
N ARG A 176 23.19 -2.32 -9.51
CA ARG A 176 23.19 -0.93 -9.05
C ARG A 176 23.02 -0.82 -7.54
N PHE A 177 22.13 -1.62 -6.95
CA PHE A 177 21.93 -1.65 -5.51
C PHE A 177 23.20 -2.07 -4.76
N VAL A 178 23.90 -3.11 -5.24
CA VAL A 178 25.17 -3.58 -4.64
C VAL A 178 26.27 -2.53 -4.77
N GLU A 179 26.34 -1.83 -5.90
CA GLU A 179 27.31 -0.76 -6.16
C GLU A 179 27.09 0.44 -5.23
N GLU A 180 25.85 0.95 -5.14
CA GLU A 180 25.50 2.12 -4.32
C GLU A 180 25.70 1.90 -2.81
N HIS A 181 25.74 0.64 -2.34
CA HIS A 181 25.90 0.30 -0.93
C HIS A 181 27.26 -0.30 -0.58
N ALA A 182 28.23 -0.27 -1.50
CA ALA A 182 29.57 -0.73 -1.22
C ALA A 182 30.27 0.14 -0.15
N PRO A 183 31.17 -0.44 0.69
CA PRO A 183 31.56 -1.84 0.70
C PRO A 183 30.66 -2.72 1.57
N TRP A 184 30.08 -3.76 0.96
CA TRP A 184 29.39 -4.83 1.69
C TRP A 184 30.27 -6.07 1.87
N SER A 185 30.16 -6.69 3.04
CA SER A 185 30.84 -7.96 3.31
C SER A 185 30.38 -9.05 2.35
N LYS A 186 31.20 -10.10 2.15
CA LYS A 186 30.85 -11.24 1.29
C LYS A 186 29.51 -11.88 1.68
N ARG A 187 29.23 -11.98 2.98
CA ARG A 187 27.97 -12.49 3.54
C ARG A 187 26.77 -11.66 3.10
N LYS A 188 26.84 -10.32 3.25
CA LYS A 188 25.76 -9.40 2.86
C LYS A 188 25.52 -9.44 1.35
N ARG A 189 26.58 -9.47 0.54
CA ARG A 189 26.48 -9.63 -0.92
C ARG A 189 25.82 -10.94 -1.32
N ALA A 190 26.16 -12.06 -0.68
CA ALA A 190 25.53 -13.34 -0.95
C ALA A 190 24.03 -13.33 -0.60
N PHE A 191 23.64 -12.66 0.49
CA PHE A 191 22.23 -12.48 0.84
C PHE A 191 21.47 -11.73 -0.26
N VAL A 192 22.04 -10.65 -0.78
CA VAL A 192 21.45 -9.84 -1.85
C VAL A 192 21.35 -10.63 -3.14
N GLN A 193 22.42 -11.33 -3.51
CA GLN A 193 22.45 -12.20 -4.69
C GLN A 193 21.31 -13.22 -4.67
N ARG A 194 21.03 -13.78 -3.49
CA ARG A 194 20.03 -14.81 -3.30
C ARG A 194 18.59 -14.28 -3.24
N TYR A 195 18.35 -13.15 -2.57
CA TYR A 195 16.99 -12.76 -2.17
C TYR A 195 16.51 -11.43 -2.76
N PHE A 196 17.35 -10.67 -3.47
CA PHE A 196 16.99 -9.34 -3.95
C PHE A 196 15.69 -9.36 -4.77
N ALA A 197 15.62 -10.20 -5.80
CA ALA A 197 14.46 -10.18 -6.69
C ALA A 197 13.15 -10.49 -5.95
N ASP A 198 13.15 -11.50 -5.08
CA ASP A 198 11.95 -11.92 -4.35
C ASP A 198 11.49 -10.87 -3.33
N ILE A 199 12.43 -10.25 -2.60
CA ILE A 199 12.13 -9.17 -1.65
C ILE A 199 11.54 -7.96 -2.38
N ILE A 200 12.13 -7.55 -3.52
CA ILE A 200 11.66 -6.39 -4.27
C ILE A 200 10.28 -6.67 -4.89
N LYS A 201 10.02 -7.89 -5.37
CA LYS A 201 8.70 -8.33 -5.85
C LYS A 201 7.65 -8.31 -4.73
N GLU A 202 8.00 -8.83 -3.54
CA GLU A 202 7.11 -8.82 -2.37
C GLU A 202 6.70 -7.39 -2.01
N VAL A 203 7.66 -6.45 -1.99
CA VAL A 203 7.39 -5.03 -1.72
C VAL A 203 6.53 -4.41 -2.81
N ALA A 204 6.84 -4.65 -4.09
CA ALA A 204 6.03 -4.13 -5.20
C ALA A 204 4.58 -4.59 -5.11
N LYS A 205 4.37 -5.89 -4.85
CA LYS A 205 3.03 -6.46 -4.65
C LYS A 205 2.31 -5.84 -3.47
N TRP A 206 2.99 -5.68 -2.33
CA TRP A 206 2.40 -5.04 -1.15
C TRP A 206 1.92 -3.62 -1.45
N ILE A 207 2.70 -2.85 -2.23
CA ILE A 207 2.29 -1.50 -2.57
C ILE A 207 1.09 -1.50 -3.53
N ASP A 208 1.08 -2.40 -4.52
CA ASP A 208 -0.07 -2.55 -5.40
C ASP A 208 -1.32 -3.02 -4.63
N ASP A 209 -1.18 -3.86 -3.60
CA ASP A 209 -2.27 -4.23 -2.68
C ASP A 209 -2.78 -3.01 -1.91
N ALA A 210 -1.89 -2.13 -1.42
CA ALA A 210 -2.30 -0.86 -0.81
C ALA A 210 -3.05 0.03 -1.82
N GLY A 211 -2.59 0.08 -3.08
CA GLY A 211 -3.27 0.79 -4.17
C GLY A 211 -4.67 0.25 -4.46
N LEU A 212 -4.81 -1.09 -4.56
CA LEU A 212 -6.11 -1.76 -4.73
C LEU A 212 -7.07 -1.45 -3.57
N PHE A 213 -6.57 -1.39 -2.34
CA PHE A 213 -7.38 -0.99 -1.20
C PHE A 213 -7.86 0.46 -1.30
N VAL A 214 -6.94 1.39 -1.57
CA VAL A 214 -7.23 2.82 -1.62
C VAL A 214 -8.17 3.16 -2.77
N PHE A 215 -7.78 2.84 -4.00
CA PHE A 215 -8.50 3.23 -5.21
C PHE A 215 -9.61 2.24 -5.56
N GLY A 216 -9.32 0.94 -5.51
CA GLY A 216 -10.26 -0.10 -5.92
C GLY A 216 -11.37 -0.41 -4.91
N TYR A 217 -11.18 -0.08 -3.63
CA TYR A 217 -12.16 -0.37 -2.58
C TYR A 217 -12.66 0.89 -1.88
N LEU A 218 -11.78 1.68 -1.25
CA LEU A 218 -12.19 2.77 -0.36
C LEU A 218 -12.75 3.97 -1.13
N ILE A 219 -11.96 4.55 -2.05
CA ILE A 219 -12.38 5.70 -2.87
C ILE A 219 -13.60 5.32 -3.70
N ARG A 220 -13.62 4.11 -4.27
CA ARG A 220 -14.77 3.65 -5.04
C ARG A 220 -16.06 3.51 -4.21
N LYS A 221 -15.97 2.98 -2.99
CA LYS A 221 -17.13 2.92 -2.08
C LYS A 221 -17.65 4.31 -1.74
N PHE A 222 -16.75 5.27 -1.55
CA PHE A 222 -17.13 6.65 -1.30
C PHE A 222 -17.74 7.30 -2.55
N SER A 223 -17.10 7.22 -3.71
CA SER A 223 -17.58 7.85 -4.95
C SER A 223 -18.94 7.28 -5.36
N ALA A 224 -19.18 5.98 -5.16
CA ALA A 224 -20.49 5.38 -5.35
C ALA A 224 -21.56 6.03 -4.46
N GLN A 225 -21.25 6.34 -3.19
CA GLN A 225 -22.17 7.05 -2.32
C GLN A 225 -22.40 8.49 -2.79
N VAL A 226 -21.35 9.21 -3.18
CA VAL A 226 -21.47 10.58 -3.72
C VAL A 226 -22.44 10.62 -4.91
N LEU A 227 -22.30 9.66 -5.84
CA LEU A 227 -23.17 9.54 -7.00
C LEU A 227 -24.64 9.23 -6.63
N ILE A 228 -24.86 8.39 -5.62
CA ILE A 228 -26.21 8.08 -5.10
C ILE A 228 -26.87 9.32 -4.50
N GLU A 229 -26.12 10.07 -3.69
CA GLU A 229 -26.61 11.28 -3.01
C GLU A 229 -26.80 12.46 -3.97
N ARG A 230 -26.32 12.36 -5.23
CA ARG A 230 -26.36 13.42 -6.27
C ARG A 230 -25.73 14.75 -5.84
N LEU A 231 -24.90 14.70 -4.81
CA LEU A 231 -24.13 15.83 -4.34
C LEU A 231 -22.89 15.95 -5.24
N ARG A 232 -22.60 17.17 -5.71
CA ARG A 232 -21.49 17.43 -6.65
C ARG A 232 -20.18 17.55 -5.88
N GLU A 233 -19.36 16.50 -5.93
CA GLU A 233 -17.93 16.53 -5.59
C GLU A 233 -17.16 16.38 -6.90
N GLU A 234 -16.30 17.35 -7.23
CA GLU A 234 -15.62 17.36 -8.53
C GLU A 234 -14.40 16.44 -8.57
N GLU A 235 -13.68 16.35 -7.45
CA GLU A 235 -12.43 15.61 -7.32
C GLU A 235 -12.33 14.96 -5.94
N ILE A 236 -11.60 13.84 -5.87
CA ILE A 236 -11.23 13.19 -4.61
C ILE A 236 -9.71 13.10 -4.59
N TRP A 237 -9.07 13.81 -3.67
CA TRP A 237 -7.62 13.87 -3.63
C TRP A 237 -7.08 12.79 -2.69
N ALA A 238 -6.17 11.98 -3.22
CA ALA A 238 -5.44 10.98 -2.46
C ALA A 238 -3.94 11.24 -2.59
N THR A 239 -3.27 11.39 -1.45
CA THR A 239 -1.82 11.52 -1.38
C THR A 239 -1.25 10.31 -0.64
N SER A 240 0.01 10.00 -0.90
CA SER A 240 0.71 8.94 -0.18
C SER A 240 2.07 9.43 0.28
N LEU A 241 2.34 9.18 1.56
CA LEU A 241 3.62 9.37 2.20
C LEU A 241 4.31 8.01 2.21
N PHE A 242 5.10 7.77 1.17
CA PHE A 242 5.99 6.63 1.12
C PHE A 242 7.13 6.82 2.13
N ASN A 243 7.68 5.71 2.62
CA ASN A 243 8.95 5.66 3.34
C ASN A 243 8.96 6.03 4.84
N LEU A 244 7.84 5.91 5.54
CA LEU A 244 7.82 6.12 7.00
C LEU A 244 8.31 4.87 7.77
N THR A 245 9.25 5.10 8.67
CA THR A 245 9.74 4.10 9.62
C THR A 245 8.77 4.05 10.80
N LEU A 246 8.07 2.93 11.00
CA LEU A 246 7.14 2.75 12.10
C LEU A 246 7.82 1.99 13.23
N SER A 247 8.16 2.67 14.32
CA SER A 247 8.57 2.00 15.56
C SER A 247 7.33 1.44 16.26
N VAL A 248 7.31 0.13 16.49
CA VAL A 248 6.17 -0.57 17.09
C VAL A 248 6.55 -1.06 18.47
N VAL A 249 5.71 -0.78 19.47
CA VAL A 249 5.86 -1.34 20.82
C VAL A 249 4.74 -2.36 21.04
N ARG A 250 5.09 -3.60 21.37
CA ARG A 250 4.12 -4.69 21.58
C ARG A 250 4.02 -5.03 23.06
N ARG A 251 2.82 -5.34 23.53
CA ARG A 251 2.58 -5.89 24.87
C ARG A 251 3.05 -7.34 24.91
N THR A 252 3.84 -7.71 25.90
CA THR A 252 4.25 -9.09 26.19
C THR A 252 3.84 -9.45 27.61
N GLU A 253 3.24 -10.62 27.77
CA GLU A 253 2.95 -11.20 29.08
C GLU A 253 4.06 -12.22 29.39
N GLN A 254 4.75 -12.03 30.51
CA GLN A 254 5.68 -13.05 31.00
C GLN A 254 4.88 -14.06 31.82
N SER A 255 4.84 -15.31 31.34
CA SER A 255 4.37 -16.48 32.07
C SER A 255 5.28 -16.80 33.25
#